data_AF-A0A835IHZ6-F1
#
_entry.id   AF-A0A835IHZ6-F1
#
_cell.length_a   1.000
_cell.length_b   1.000
_cell.length_c   1.000
_cell.angle_alpha   90.00
_cell.angle_beta   90.00
_cell.angle_gamma   90.00
#
_symmetry.space_group_name_H-M   'P 1'
#
loop_
_entity.id
_entity.type
_entity.pdbx_description
1 polymer ?
#
loop_
_entity_poly.entity_id
_entity_poly.type
_entity_poly.pdbx_seq_one_letter_code
_entity_poly.pdbx_strand_id
1 'polypeptide(L)'
;MVKLRNVVDEMMNCEDILMNFVVSREVNSGPILVEAKRLRDHGDARNRGGGDGRMLGEEMGKKVRDVGLSSRKSGHRKRRGECIREFHRVLGKMPLRYSYGKVVNSVGEQGLCDKGGKLVLCDEQV
;
A
#
# COMPACT_ATOMS: atom_id res chain seq x y z
N MET A 1 -21.46 -1.56 -14.05
CA MET A 1 -20.80 -2.30 -12.95
C MET A 1 -20.39 -3.71 -13.36
N VAL A 2 -21.26 -4.53 -13.95
CA VAL A 2 -20.91 -5.90 -14.41
C VAL A 2 -19.66 -5.91 -15.30
N LYS A 3 -19.60 -5.04 -16.31
CA LYS A 3 -18.42 -4.91 -17.20
C LYS A 3 -17.11 -4.58 -16.47
N LEU A 4 -17.17 -3.83 -15.36
CA LEU A 4 -15.98 -3.47 -14.58
C LEU A 4 -15.51 -4.64 -13.71
N ARG A 5 -16.45 -5.43 -13.19
CA ARG A 5 -16.14 -6.67 -12.46
C ARG A 5 -15.48 -7.70 -13.38
N ASN A 6 -16.00 -7.86 -14.60
CA ASN A 6 -15.39 -8.77 -15.58
C ASN A 6 -13.92 -8.42 -15.85
N VAL A 7 -13.56 -7.14 -15.96
CA VAL A 7 -12.16 -6.72 -16.12
C VAL A 7 -11.28 -7.14 -14.93
N VAL A 8 -11.80 -7.01 -13.70
CA VAL A 8 -11.08 -7.45 -12.49
C VAL A 8 -10.90 -8.96 -12.48
N ASP A 9 -11.95 -9.71 -12.81
CA ASP A 9 -11.94 -11.17 -12.84
C ASP A 9 -10.97 -11.72 -13.91
N GLU A 10 -10.99 -11.14 -15.11
CA GLU A 10 -10.09 -11.50 -16.23
C GLU A 10 -8.62 -11.21 -15.89
N MET A 11 -8.37 -10.07 -15.23
CA MET A 11 -7.00 -9.66 -14.88
C MET A 11 -6.48 -10.36 -13.62
N MET A 12 -7.39 -10.92 -12.81
CA MET A 12 -7.18 -11.42 -11.45
C MET A 12 -6.33 -10.43 -10.62
N ASN A 13 -6.70 -9.15 -10.70
CA ASN A 13 -5.97 -8.00 -10.15
C ASN A 13 -6.86 -6.75 -10.22
N CYS A 14 -6.37 -5.64 -9.67
CA CYS A 14 -6.90 -4.29 -9.83
C CYS A 14 -8.27 -4.03 -9.19
N GLU A 15 -8.73 -4.91 -8.31
CA GLU A 15 -9.92 -4.72 -7.50
C GLU A 15 -9.85 -3.44 -6.66
N ASP A 16 -8.67 -3.15 -6.10
CA ASP A 16 -8.41 -1.96 -5.30
C ASP A 16 -8.36 -0.68 -6.17
N ILE A 17 -7.85 -0.77 -7.39
CA ILE A 17 -7.92 0.31 -8.38
C ILE A 17 -9.38 0.59 -8.73
N LEU A 18 -10.18 -0.45 -8.99
CA LEU A 18 -11.61 -0.29 -9.29
C LEU A 18 -12.33 0.39 -8.12
N MET A 19 -12.03 0.00 -6.89
CA MET A 19 -12.61 0.64 -5.70
C MET A 19 -12.27 2.14 -5.64
N ASN A 20 -11.05 2.55 -5.97
CA ASN A 20 -10.70 3.98 -6.06
C ASN A 20 -11.51 4.71 -7.15
N PHE A 21 -11.72 4.09 -8.32
CA PHE A 21 -12.58 4.65 -9.37
C PHE A 21 -14.02 4.85 -8.90
N VAL A 22 -14.58 3.86 -8.19
CA VAL A 22 -15.96 3.91 -7.68
C VAL A 22 -16.09 5.03 -6.65
N VAL A 23 -15.21 5.07 -5.65
CA VAL A 23 -15.26 6.07 -4.58
C VAL A 23 -15.04 7.47 -5.16
N SER A 24 -13.98 7.71 -5.94
CA SER A 24 -13.71 9.03 -6.52
C SER A 24 -14.82 9.49 -7.46
N ARG A 25 -15.54 8.58 -8.13
CA ARG A 25 -16.70 8.96 -8.96
C ARG A 25 -17.87 9.45 -8.12
N GLU A 26 -18.09 8.84 -6.95
CA GLU A 26 -19.20 9.17 -6.06
C GLU A 26 -18.94 10.46 -5.28
N VAL A 27 -17.74 10.60 -4.71
CA VAL A 27 -17.41 11.73 -3.83
C VAL A 27 -16.74 12.89 -4.55
N ASN A 28 -16.36 12.71 -5.83
CA ASN A 28 -15.63 13.68 -6.65
C ASN A 28 -14.37 14.28 -5.96
N SER A 29 -13.70 13.47 -5.14
CA SER A 29 -12.50 13.84 -4.39
C SER A 29 -11.40 12.79 -4.53
N GLY A 30 -10.17 13.21 -4.27
CA GLY A 30 -8.99 12.35 -4.26
C GLY A 30 -8.88 11.57 -2.95
N PRO A 31 -8.07 10.50 -2.92
CA PRO A 31 -7.85 9.72 -1.70
C PRO A 31 -7.09 10.55 -0.65
N ILE A 32 -7.25 10.17 0.62
CA ILE A 32 -6.48 10.74 1.73
C ILE A 32 -5.34 9.78 2.05
N LEU A 33 -4.09 10.27 1.98
CA LEU A 33 -2.94 9.50 2.43
C LEU A 33 -2.76 9.71 3.94
N VAL A 34 -2.77 8.62 4.71
CA VAL A 34 -2.52 8.65 6.15
C VAL A 34 -1.19 7.97 6.45
N GLU A 35 -0.33 8.67 7.18
CA GLU A 35 0.94 8.12 7.65
C GLU A 35 0.73 7.19 8.85
N ALA A 36 1.41 6.05 8.86
CA ALA A 36 1.55 5.26 10.08
C ALA A 36 3.00 5.30 10.57
N LYS A 37 3.20 5.41 11.89
CA LYS A 37 4.53 5.39 12.53
C LYS A 37 5.28 4.07 12.22
N ARG A 38 4.54 2.95 12.15
CA ARG A 38 5.06 1.62 11.79
C ARG A 38 4.01 0.85 10.99
N LEU A 39 4.37 0.39 9.81
CA LEU A 39 3.58 -0.52 8.96
C LEU A 39 4.49 -1.69 8.58
N ARG A 40 4.05 -2.92 8.83
CA ARG A 40 4.78 -4.12 8.43
C ARG A 40 3.97 -4.92 7.44
N ASP A 41 4.49 -5.01 6.22
CA ASP A 41 3.99 -5.95 5.22
C ASP A 41 4.67 -7.31 5.46
N HIS A 42 3.94 -8.27 6.04
CA HIS A 42 4.45 -9.63 6.29
C HIS A 42 4.64 -10.45 5.00
N GLY A 43 3.98 -10.06 3.91
CA GLY A 43 4.15 -10.66 2.59
C GLY A 43 5.37 -10.14 1.83
N ASP A 44 6.09 -9.14 2.37
CA ASP A 44 7.25 -8.57 1.70
C ASP A 44 8.39 -9.59 1.61
N ALA A 45 8.82 -9.87 0.38
CA ALA A 45 9.97 -10.69 0.02
C ALA A 45 11.30 -10.27 0.70
N ARG A 46 11.36 -9.03 1.21
CA ARG A 46 12.48 -8.44 1.94
C ARG A 46 12.46 -8.72 3.44
N ASN A 47 11.39 -9.31 3.98
CA ASN A 47 11.37 -9.83 5.35
C ASN A 47 12.35 -11.00 5.48
N ARG A 48 13.64 -10.72 5.63
CA ARG A 48 14.63 -11.70 6.05
C ARG A 48 14.94 -11.45 7.54
N GLY A 49 14.66 -12.45 8.37
CA GLY A 49 15.22 -12.53 9.74
C GLY A 49 14.58 -11.64 10.82
N GLY A 50 13.29 -11.81 11.10
CA GLY A 50 12.57 -11.03 12.12
C GLY A 50 12.01 -11.81 13.32
N GLY A 51 12.36 -13.08 13.48
CA GLY A 51 12.02 -13.92 14.62
C GLY A 51 12.89 -15.16 14.52
N ASP A 52 13.70 -15.42 15.55
CA ASP A 52 14.69 -16.51 15.68
C ASP A 52 15.25 -17.04 14.35
N GLY A 53 16.46 -16.58 14.00
CA GLY A 53 17.22 -16.97 12.82
C GLY A 53 17.67 -18.43 12.78
N ARG A 54 16.79 -19.40 13.07
CA ARG A 54 17.11 -20.83 13.13
C ARG A 54 16.05 -21.78 12.54
N MET A 55 15.13 -21.36 11.67
CA MET A 55 14.14 -22.37 11.20
C MET A 55 13.61 -22.32 9.77
N LEU A 56 14.02 -21.41 8.89
CA LEU A 56 13.55 -21.44 7.50
C LEU A 56 14.75 -21.39 6.56
N GLY A 57 15.19 -22.58 6.11
CA GLY A 57 16.26 -22.73 5.13
C GLY A 57 15.98 -21.94 3.85
N GLU A 58 17.03 -21.65 3.08
CA GLU A 58 16.99 -20.79 1.87
C GLU A 58 15.86 -21.14 0.89
N GLU A 59 15.48 -22.42 0.80
CA GLU A 59 14.36 -22.87 -0.03
C GLU A 59 12.99 -22.33 0.44
N MET A 60 12.75 -22.27 1.75
CA MET A 60 11.47 -21.82 2.30
C MET A 60 11.36 -20.28 2.21
N GLY A 61 12.48 -19.58 2.36
CA GLY A 61 12.58 -18.15 2.05
C GLY A 61 12.33 -17.83 0.57
N LYS A 62 12.75 -18.70 -0.36
CA LYS A 62 12.39 -18.60 -1.79
C LYS A 62 10.89 -18.82 -2.02
N LYS A 63 10.28 -19.85 -1.43
CA LYS A 63 8.83 -20.12 -1.56
C LYS A 63 7.95 -18.95 -1.10
N VAL A 64 8.35 -18.24 -0.03
CA VAL A 64 7.62 -17.04 0.45
C VAL A 64 7.77 -15.85 -0.52
N ARG A 65 8.94 -15.68 -1.14
CA ARG A 65 9.14 -14.64 -2.18
C ARG A 65 8.29 -14.89 -3.42
N ASP A 66 8.11 -16.16 -3.74
CA ASP A 66 7.36 -16.64 -4.88
C ASP A 66 5.85 -16.68 -4.63
N VAL A 67 5.30 -16.26 -3.49
CA VAL A 67 3.82 -16.16 -3.29
C VAL A 67 3.27 -14.74 -3.46
N GLY A 68 4.10 -13.71 -3.39
CA GLY A 68 3.66 -12.32 -3.57
C GLY A 68 3.11 -12.07 -4.97
N LEU A 69 1.86 -11.61 -5.07
CA LEU A 69 1.22 -11.30 -6.36
C LEU A 69 1.98 -10.20 -7.13
N SER A 70 2.65 -9.30 -6.40
CA SER A 70 3.49 -8.23 -6.93
C SER A 70 4.87 -8.69 -7.38
N SER A 71 5.40 -9.79 -6.81
CA SER A 71 6.73 -10.35 -7.13
C SER A 71 6.66 -11.44 -8.21
N ARG A 72 5.55 -12.17 -8.33
CA ARG A 72 5.38 -13.32 -9.24
C ARG A 72 5.44 -13.02 -10.74
N LYS A 73 5.14 -11.79 -11.18
CA LYS A 73 4.97 -11.50 -12.62
C LYS A 73 5.64 -10.17 -12.96
N SER A 74 6.68 -10.22 -13.79
CA SER A 74 7.36 -9.04 -14.37
C SER A 74 6.42 -8.07 -15.13
N GLY A 75 5.15 -8.46 -15.33
CA GLY A 75 4.10 -7.62 -15.90
C GLY A 75 3.05 -7.08 -14.91
N HIS A 76 3.15 -7.32 -13.59
CA HIS A 76 2.11 -6.89 -12.64
C HIS A 76 1.84 -5.38 -12.72
N ARG A 77 2.88 -4.55 -12.71
CA ARG A 77 2.74 -3.08 -12.85
C ARG A 77 2.13 -2.68 -14.19
N LYS A 78 2.50 -3.36 -15.29
CA LYS A 78 1.94 -3.10 -16.62
C LYS A 78 0.44 -3.39 -16.66
N ARG A 79 0.02 -4.54 -16.09
CA ARG A 79 -1.39 -4.94 -15.98
C ARG A 79 -2.22 -3.93 -15.18
N ARG A 80 -1.67 -3.38 -14.10
CA ARG A 80 -2.34 -2.30 -13.35
C ARG A 80 -2.60 -1.06 -14.21
N GLY A 81 -1.64 -0.68 -15.06
CA GLY A 81 -1.83 0.40 -16.02
C GLY A 81 -2.88 0.09 -17.09
N GLU A 82 -3.01 -1.17 -17.51
CA GLU A 82 -4.06 -1.64 -18.42
C GLU A 82 -5.45 -1.56 -17.77
N CYS A 83 -5.58 -1.97 -16.51
CA CYS A 83 -6.82 -1.83 -15.74
C CYS A 83 -7.33 -0.38 -15.71
N ILE A 84 -6.44 0.60 -15.47
CA ILE A 84 -6.81 2.02 -15.47
C ILE A 84 -7.37 2.45 -16.84
N ARG A 85 -6.74 2.01 -17.94
CA ARG A 85 -7.21 2.29 -19.30
C ARG A 85 -8.57 1.66 -19.58
N GLU A 86 -8.78 0.41 -19.18
CA GLU A 86 -10.05 -0.29 -19.36
C GLU A 86 -11.17 0.33 -18.54
N PHE A 87 -10.92 0.67 -17.27
CA PHE A 87 -11.92 1.35 -16.44
C PHE A 87 -12.29 2.72 -17.01
N HIS A 88 -11.30 3.48 -17.47
CA HIS A 88 -11.53 4.76 -18.16
C HIS A 88 -12.40 4.57 -19.40
N ARG A 89 -12.09 3.58 -20.24
CA ARG A 89 -12.85 3.26 -21.46
C ARG A 89 -14.30 2.90 -21.15
N VAL A 90 -14.53 2.03 -20.16
CA VAL A 90 -15.87 1.56 -19.79
C VAL A 90 -16.71 2.67 -19.13
N LEU A 91 -16.09 3.56 -18.36
CA LEU A 91 -16.78 4.66 -17.67
C LEU A 91 -16.95 5.92 -18.53
N GLY A 92 -16.20 6.03 -19.64
CA GLY A 92 -16.24 7.17 -20.55
C GLY A 92 -15.65 8.48 -19.99
N LYS A 93 -15.09 8.44 -18.78
CA LYS A 93 -14.40 9.57 -18.13
C LYS A 93 -13.41 9.07 -17.10
N MET A 94 -12.44 9.91 -16.74
CA MET A 94 -11.48 9.64 -15.66
C MET A 94 -11.98 10.24 -14.34
N PRO A 95 -12.52 9.43 -13.40
CA PRO A 95 -13.01 9.94 -12.12
C PRO A 95 -11.91 10.15 -11.08
N LEU A 96 -10.73 9.53 -11.25
CA LEU A 96 -9.64 9.66 -10.29
C LEU A 96 -9.18 11.12 -10.20
N ARG A 97 -9.02 11.60 -8.96
CA ARG A 97 -8.55 12.96 -8.64
C ARG A 97 -7.22 12.87 -7.90
N TYR A 98 -6.32 13.77 -8.24
CA TYR A 98 -5.09 13.93 -7.48
C TYR A 98 -5.40 14.48 -6.09
N SER A 99 -4.63 14.01 -5.11
CA SER A 99 -4.60 14.54 -3.76
C SER A 99 -3.14 14.62 -3.36
N TYR A 100 -2.75 15.75 -2.78
CA TYR A 100 -1.38 16.03 -2.34
C TYR A 100 -1.29 16.11 -0.80
N GLY A 101 -2.43 16.07 -0.12
CA GLY A 101 -2.51 16.12 1.33
C GLY A 101 -2.10 14.78 1.95
N LYS A 102 -1.30 14.85 3.02
CA LYS A 102 -0.92 13.71 3.84
C LYS A 102 -1.30 14.03 5.29
N VAL A 103 -2.12 13.16 5.88
CA VAL A 103 -2.42 13.20 7.31
C VAL A 103 -1.26 12.53 8.03
N VAL A 104 -0.63 13.27 8.92
CA VAL A 104 0.45 12.79 9.78
C VAL A 104 -0.06 12.75 11.21
N ASN A 105 0.57 11.94 12.06
CA ASN A 105 0.32 12.06 13.50
C ASN A 105 0.55 13.51 13.90
N SER A 106 -0.30 14.04 14.79
CA SER A 106 -0.02 15.32 15.44
C SER A 106 1.42 15.27 15.94
N VAL A 107 2.18 16.31 15.64
CA VAL A 107 3.52 16.46 16.20
C VAL A 107 3.32 16.41 17.73
N GLY A 108 3.73 15.31 18.37
CA GLY A 108 4.02 15.35 19.81
C GLY A 108 5.03 16.47 20.04
N GLU A 109 4.96 17.17 21.19
CA GLU A 109 5.70 18.42 21.46
C GLU A 109 6.98 18.58 20.63
N GLN A 110 7.12 19.70 19.91
CA GLN A 110 8.33 20.04 19.14
C GLN A 110 9.59 20.25 20.02
N GLY A 111 9.50 19.92 21.32
CA GLY A 111 10.58 20.03 22.30
C GLY A 111 11.34 18.72 22.46
N LEU A 112 12.67 18.83 22.49
CA LEU A 112 13.54 17.79 23.02
C LEU A 112 13.70 18.01 24.52
N CYS A 113 13.44 16.98 25.31
CA CYS A 113 13.65 16.93 26.75
C CYS A 113 14.87 16.05 27.06
N ASP A 114 15.68 16.45 28.05
CA ASP A 114 16.69 15.56 28.63
C ASP A 114 16.01 14.57 29.57
N LYS A 115 15.99 13.29 29.18
CA LYS A 115 15.53 12.18 30.02
C LYS A 115 16.64 11.14 30.11
N GLY A 116 17.22 11.00 31.29
CA GLY A 116 18.30 10.02 31.53
C GLY A 116 19.59 10.32 30.75
N GLY A 117 19.91 11.59 30.50
CA GLY A 117 21.10 12.02 29.78
C GLY A 117 20.98 11.91 28.26
N LYS A 118 19.76 11.75 27.74
CA LYS A 118 19.46 11.68 26.31
C LYS A 118 18.38 12.69 25.96
N LEU A 119 18.62 13.44 24.89
CA LEU A 119 17.61 14.30 24.29
C LEU A 119 16.60 13.44 23.51
N VAL A 120 15.37 13.38 24.01
CA VAL A 120 14.24 12.63 23.40
C VAL A 120 13.02 13.53 23.30
N LEU A 121 12.03 13.16 22.49
CA LEU A 121 10.75 13.88 22.47
C LEU A 121 10.10 13.79 23.87
N CYS A 122 9.55 14.90 24.34
CA CYS A 122 9.04 15.04 25.71
C CYS A 122 7.87 14.08 26.02
N ASP A 123 7.15 13.59 25.00
CA ASP A 123 6.05 12.64 25.12
C ASP A 123 6.48 11.16 25.08
N GLU A 124 7.73 10.85 24.71
CA GLU A 124 8.26 9.49 24.75
C GLU A 124 8.77 9.12 26.16
N GLN A 125 8.41 7.93 26.66
CA GLN A 125 9.02 7.36 27.87
C GLN A 125 10.33 6.64 27.50
N VAL A 126 11.36 6.82 28.34
CA VAL A 126 12.66 6.13 28.23
C VAL A 126 12.60 4.80 28.95
#